data_AF-A0A3D3RDW9-F1
#
_entry.id   AF-A0A3D3RDW9-F1
#
_cell.length_a   1.000
_cell.length_b   1.000
_cell.length_c   1.000
_cell.angle_alpha   90.00
_cell.angle_beta   90.00
_cell.angle_gamma   90.00
#
_symmetry.space_group_name_H-M   'P 1'
#
loop_
_entity.id
_entity.type
_entity.pdbx_description
1 polymer ?
#
loop_
_entity_poly.entity_id
_entity_poly.type
_entity_poly.pdbx_seq_one_letter_code
_entity_poly.pdbx_strand_id
1 'polypeptide(L)'
;AGELDAAKWTRESIVAAYRKGVSKGMLKVMAKMGISTLQSYKGAQIFEAVGLNNEIIDACFAGTASRIKGIGFDVVAKECEMRHNIGYPQREQHRLPVLPNPGVYHWRANGEKHSWSPENIANIQAAATTGDKEAYKRFAKAVNEQTTRECHLRGLLKFKKRDSIPLEEVEPVTEIVKRFCTGAMSYGSISA
;
A
#
# COMPACT_ATOMS: atom_id res chain seq x y z
N ALA A 1 17.31 20.39 5.62
CA ALA A 1 17.68 19.01 5.24
C ALA A 1 17.00 18.69 3.92
N GLY A 2 17.77 18.50 2.84
CA GLY A 2 17.22 18.27 1.49
C GLY A 2 17.94 19.01 0.36
N GLU A 3 18.86 19.91 0.68
CA GLU A 3 19.67 20.59 -0.33
C GLU A 3 20.91 19.75 -0.65
N LEU A 4 21.14 19.53 -1.94
CA LEU A 4 22.35 18.89 -2.43
C LEU A 4 23.49 19.92 -2.38
N ASP A 5 24.64 19.50 -1.87
CA ASP A 5 25.85 20.32 -1.88
C ASP A 5 26.24 20.69 -3.31
N ALA A 6 26.13 21.99 -3.63
CA ALA A 6 26.40 22.53 -4.95
C ALA A 6 27.87 22.41 -5.37
N ALA A 7 28.81 22.31 -4.41
CA ALA A 7 30.21 22.06 -4.71
C ALA A 7 30.46 20.59 -5.14
N LYS A 8 29.59 19.67 -4.72
CA LYS A 8 29.70 18.23 -5.00
C LYS A 8 28.81 17.79 -6.17
N TRP A 9 27.69 18.45 -6.39
CA TRP A 9 26.67 18.05 -7.36
C TRP A 9 26.44 19.15 -8.39
N THR A 10 26.97 18.93 -9.60
CA THR A 10 26.59 19.75 -10.77
C THR A 10 25.23 19.31 -11.30
N ARG A 11 24.56 20.20 -12.04
CA ARG A 11 23.28 19.89 -12.67
C ARG A 11 23.38 18.67 -13.57
N GLU A 12 24.46 18.56 -14.33
CA GLU A 12 24.74 17.47 -15.25
C GLU A 12 24.90 16.15 -14.50
N SER A 13 25.63 16.16 -13.37
CA SER A 13 25.83 14.96 -12.57
C SER A 13 24.54 14.48 -11.91
N ILE A 14 23.69 15.41 -11.47
CA ILE A 14 22.34 15.11 -10.94
C ILE A 14 21.48 14.45 -12.02
N VAL A 15 21.40 15.05 -13.21
CA VAL A 15 20.60 14.50 -14.33
C VAL A 15 21.11 13.12 -14.75
N ALA A 16 22.44 12.95 -14.82
CA ALA A 16 23.05 11.66 -15.15
C ALA A 16 22.74 10.59 -14.09
N ALA A 17 22.83 10.95 -12.80
CA ALA A 17 22.51 10.05 -11.69
C ALA A 17 21.03 9.63 -11.71
N TYR A 18 20.12 10.59 -11.94
CA TYR A 18 18.69 10.31 -12.08
C TYR A 18 18.40 9.35 -13.23
N ARG A 19 18.92 9.64 -14.43
CA ARG A 19 18.78 8.76 -15.61
C ARG A 19 19.29 7.36 -15.33
N LYS A 20 20.48 7.24 -14.71
CA LYS A 20 21.04 5.95 -14.30
C LYS A 20 20.12 5.20 -13.33
N GLY A 21 19.52 5.89 -12.37
CA GLY A 21 18.54 5.33 -11.43
C GLY A 21 17.30 4.79 -12.14
N VAL A 22 16.69 5.59 -13.02
CA VAL A 22 15.52 5.19 -13.81
C VAL A 22 15.85 3.99 -14.72
N SER A 23 16.97 4.04 -15.46
CA SER A 23 17.38 2.93 -16.33
C SER A 23 17.59 1.62 -15.57
N LYS A 24 18.24 1.67 -14.40
CA LYS A 24 18.38 0.49 -13.53
C LYS A 24 17.03 0.00 -13.00
N GLY A 25 16.12 0.91 -12.67
CA GLY A 25 14.76 0.59 -12.25
C GLY A 25 14.00 -0.16 -13.33
N MET A 26 14.03 0.33 -14.57
CA MET A 26 13.40 -0.34 -15.72
C MET A 26 13.97 -1.74 -15.96
N LEU A 27 15.30 -1.88 -15.98
CA LEU A 27 15.96 -3.18 -16.15
C LEU A 27 15.55 -4.17 -15.03
N LYS A 28 15.45 -3.69 -13.78
CA LYS A 28 15.01 -4.51 -12.65
C LYS A 28 13.57 -4.98 -12.82
N VAL A 29 12.66 -4.13 -13.30
CA VAL A 29 11.26 -4.52 -13.55
C VAL A 29 11.17 -5.55 -14.68
N MET A 30 11.89 -5.34 -15.79
CA MET A 30 11.94 -6.30 -16.91
C MET A 30 12.51 -7.65 -16.46
N ALA A 31 13.58 -7.64 -15.67
CA ALA A 31 14.24 -8.84 -15.17
C ALA A 31 13.34 -9.70 -14.25
N LYS A 32 12.38 -9.11 -13.54
CA LYS A 32 11.41 -9.87 -12.73
C LYS A 32 10.59 -10.86 -13.55
N MET A 33 10.40 -10.57 -14.84
CA MET A 33 9.64 -11.40 -15.77
C MET A 33 10.54 -12.11 -16.79
N GLY A 34 11.87 -12.05 -16.62
CA GLY A 34 12.84 -12.66 -17.53
C GLY A 34 12.99 -11.96 -18.89
N ILE A 35 12.54 -10.70 -19.03
CA ILE A 35 12.60 -9.97 -20.30
C ILE A 35 13.94 -9.23 -20.41
N SER A 36 14.67 -9.44 -21.50
CA SER A 36 16.01 -8.86 -21.70
C SER A 36 16.06 -7.65 -22.65
N THR A 37 15.04 -7.43 -23.47
CA THR A 37 15.03 -6.34 -24.46
C THR A 37 13.86 -5.37 -24.22
N LEU A 38 14.14 -4.06 -24.33
CA LEU A 38 13.11 -3.03 -24.20
C LEU A 38 12.08 -3.12 -25.34
N GLN A 39 12.52 -3.53 -26.53
CA GLN A 39 11.66 -3.69 -27.69
C GLN A 39 10.56 -4.72 -27.43
N SER A 40 10.87 -5.85 -26.80
CA SER A 40 9.86 -6.85 -26.43
C SER A 40 8.99 -6.41 -25.25
N TYR A 41 9.52 -5.58 -24.34
CA TYR A 41 8.75 -5.06 -23.20
C TYR A 41 7.74 -3.98 -23.62
N LYS A 42 8.10 -3.15 -24.60
CA LYS A 42 7.27 -2.03 -25.06
C LYS A 42 5.97 -2.55 -25.66
N GLY A 43 4.84 -2.12 -25.07
CA GLY A 43 3.50 -2.50 -25.55
C GLY A 43 3.04 -3.89 -25.10
N ALA A 44 3.88 -4.68 -24.43
CA ALA A 44 3.53 -6.01 -23.95
C ALA A 44 2.53 -6.02 -22.77
N GLN A 45 2.24 -4.84 -22.19
CA GLN A 45 1.28 -4.66 -21.09
C GLN A 45 1.51 -5.65 -19.93
N ILE A 46 2.76 -5.79 -19.48
CA ILE A 46 3.14 -6.71 -18.38
C ILE A 46 2.76 -6.10 -17.02
N PHE A 47 1.45 -5.96 -16.79
CA PHE A 47 0.84 -5.51 -15.54
C PHE A 47 -0.59 -6.06 -15.44
N GLU A 48 -1.17 -5.93 -14.24
CA GLU A 48 -2.58 -6.20 -14.00
C GLU A 48 -3.23 -4.93 -13.47
N ALA A 49 -4.43 -4.60 -13.96
CA ALA A 49 -5.20 -3.48 -13.46
C ALA A 49 -6.12 -3.93 -12.31
N VAL A 50 -6.02 -3.27 -11.18
CA VAL A 50 -6.90 -3.50 -10.01
C VAL A 50 -7.66 -2.21 -9.73
N GLY A 51 -8.99 -2.28 -9.69
CA GLY A 51 -9.85 -1.15 -9.39
C GLY A 51 -10.19 -0.24 -10.58
N LEU A 52 -9.91 -0.65 -11.82
CA LEU A 52 -10.31 0.08 -13.03
C LEU A 52 -11.45 -0.67 -13.74
N ASN A 53 -12.48 0.04 -14.17
CA ASN A 53 -13.59 -0.57 -14.89
C ASN A 53 -13.23 -0.88 -16.35
N ASN A 54 -14.03 -1.75 -16.99
CA ASN A 54 -13.83 -2.19 -18.37
C ASN A 54 -13.77 -1.04 -19.37
N GLU A 55 -14.58 0.01 -19.20
CA GLU A 55 -14.56 1.15 -20.13
C GLU A 55 -13.16 1.79 -20.28
N ILE A 56 -12.39 1.88 -19.19
CA ILE A 56 -11.02 2.40 -19.21
C ILE A 56 -10.08 1.37 -19.82
N ILE A 57 -10.24 0.10 -19.45
CA ILE A 57 -9.40 -1.00 -19.97
C ILE A 57 -9.57 -1.11 -21.48
N ASP A 58 -10.79 -1.15 -21.98
CA ASP A 58 -11.10 -1.32 -23.39
C ASP A 58 -10.63 -0.11 -24.23
N ALA A 59 -10.73 1.10 -23.70
CA ALA A 59 -10.31 2.31 -24.40
C ALA A 59 -8.79 2.59 -24.34
N CYS A 60 -8.13 2.29 -23.22
CA CYS A 60 -6.75 2.73 -22.96
C CYS A 60 -5.73 1.61 -22.80
N PHE A 61 -6.16 0.41 -22.40
CA PHE A 61 -5.29 -0.71 -22.03
C PHE A 61 -5.84 -2.05 -22.55
N ALA A 62 -6.37 -2.05 -23.78
CA ALA A 62 -7.07 -3.19 -24.33
C ALA A 62 -6.22 -4.46 -24.25
N GLY A 63 -6.80 -5.52 -23.69
CA GLY A 63 -6.12 -6.80 -23.42
C GLY A 63 -5.53 -6.96 -22.01
N THR A 64 -5.48 -5.90 -21.20
CA THR A 64 -5.01 -5.98 -19.81
C THR A 64 -6.05 -6.65 -18.91
N ALA A 65 -5.61 -7.57 -18.04
CA ALA A 65 -6.48 -8.19 -17.06
C ALA A 65 -6.96 -7.19 -15.98
N SER A 66 -8.26 -7.17 -15.70
CA SER A 66 -8.84 -6.46 -14.56
C SER A 66 -9.94 -7.27 -13.87
N ARG A 67 -9.53 -8.14 -12.94
CA ARG A 67 -10.43 -9.09 -12.25
C ARG A 67 -11.30 -8.40 -11.21
N ILE A 68 -10.73 -7.44 -10.52
CA ILE A 68 -11.43 -6.56 -9.59
C ILE A 68 -11.58 -5.24 -10.31
N LYS A 69 -12.75 -5.05 -10.93
CA LYS A 69 -13.13 -3.79 -11.57
C LYS A 69 -13.29 -2.69 -10.53
N GLY A 70 -13.43 -1.45 -10.97
CA GLY A 70 -13.70 -0.35 -10.04
C GLY A 70 -14.15 0.90 -10.75
N ILE A 71 -13.33 1.94 -10.66
CA ILE A 71 -13.70 3.29 -11.06
C ILE A 71 -13.76 3.48 -12.57
N GLY A 72 -14.58 4.43 -13.01
CA GLY A 72 -14.72 4.87 -14.38
C GLY A 72 -14.01 6.19 -14.68
N PHE A 73 -14.19 6.70 -15.90
CA PHE A 73 -13.58 7.97 -16.35
C PHE A 73 -14.05 9.18 -15.54
N ASP A 74 -15.27 9.16 -15.03
CA ASP A 74 -15.86 10.20 -14.19
C ASP A 74 -15.07 10.42 -12.89
N VAL A 75 -14.74 9.33 -12.19
CA VAL A 75 -13.96 9.37 -10.94
C VAL A 75 -12.52 9.75 -11.23
N VAL A 76 -11.91 9.22 -12.30
CA VAL A 76 -10.55 9.60 -12.71
C VAL A 76 -10.47 11.10 -13.00
N ALA A 77 -11.45 11.65 -13.72
CA ALA A 77 -11.53 13.08 -14.02
C ALA A 77 -11.66 13.90 -12.73
N LYS A 78 -12.56 13.49 -11.82
CA LYS A 78 -12.75 14.15 -10.52
C LYS A 78 -11.48 14.15 -9.67
N GLU A 79 -10.76 13.04 -9.58
CA GLU A 79 -9.51 12.99 -8.83
C GLU A 79 -8.40 13.85 -9.47
N CYS A 80 -8.35 13.92 -10.80
CA CYS A 80 -7.47 14.83 -11.52
C CYS A 80 -7.78 16.30 -11.19
N GLU A 81 -9.07 16.67 -11.17
CA GLU A 81 -9.51 18.01 -10.78
C GLU A 81 -9.18 18.34 -9.32
N MET A 82 -9.37 17.38 -8.41
CA MET A 82 -8.99 17.54 -6.99
C MET A 82 -7.50 17.85 -6.84
N ARG A 83 -6.62 17.11 -7.55
CA ARG A 83 -5.18 17.38 -7.57
C ARG A 83 -4.86 18.73 -8.23
N HIS A 84 -5.57 19.09 -9.29
CA HIS A 84 -5.41 20.40 -9.94
C HIS A 84 -5.73 21.55 -8.99
N ASN A 85 -6.84 21.47 -8.24
CA ASN A 85 -7.24 22.48 -7.26
C ASN A 85 -6.25 22.61 -6.08
N ILE A 86 -5.48 21.55 -5.78
CA ILE A 86 -4.34 21.64 -4.85
C ILE A 86 -3.22 22.48 -5.47
N GLY A 87 -2.93 22.40 -6.78
CA GLY A 87 -1.92 23.25 -7.42
C GLY A 87 -2.41 24.68 -7.69
N TYR A 88 -3.67 24.83 -8.08
CA TYR A 88 -4.29 26.04 -8.61
C TYR A 88 -5.61 26.34 -7.87
N PRO A 89 -5.57 26.82 -6.62
CA PRO A 89 -6.78 27.08 -5.85
C PRO A 89 -7.53 28.31 -6.40
N GLN A 90 -8.86 28.24 -6.45
CA GLN A 90 -9.70 29.37 -6.90
C GLN A 90 -9.65 30.59 -5.98
N ARG A 91 -9.26 30.41 -4.73
CA ARG A 91 -9.08 31.48 -3.74
C ARG A 91 -7.66 31.44 -3.23
N GLU A 92 -7.07 32.61 -2.99
CA GLU A 92 -5.79 32.68 -2.30
C GLU A 92 -5.90 32.02 -0.92
N GLN A 93 -4.96 31.11 -0.65
CA GLN A 93 -4.84 30.40 0.61
C GLN A 93 -3.42 30.64 1.13
N HIS A 94 -3.28 30.93 2.42
CA HIS A 94 -1.98 30.99 3.06
C HIS A 94 -1.40 29.57 3.10
N ARG A 95 -0.50 29.26 2.16
CA ARG A 95 0.10 27.95 2.00
C ARG A 95 1.53 27.95 2.48
N LEU A 96 1.91 26.88 3.16
CA LEU A 96 3.31 26.65 3.45
C LEU A 96 4.08 26.45 2.13
N PRO A 97 5.32 26.94 2.01
CA PRO A 97 6.15 26.79 0.81
C PRO A 97 6.75 25.37 0.70
N VAL A 98 5.95 24.35 0.99
CA VAL A 98 6.32 22.93 0.94
C VAL A 98 5.16 22.11 0.40
N LEU A 99 5.46 21.02 -0.30
CA LEU A 99 4.44 20.09 -0.75
C LEU A 99 3.80 19.37 0.44
N PRO A 100 2.47 19.13 0.41
CA PRO A 100 1.83 18.32 1.43
C PRO A 100 2.41 16.91 1.42
N ASN A 101 2.63 16.35 2.61
CA ASN A 101 3.08 14.97 2.75
C ASN A 101 1.87 14.08 3.11
N PRO A 102 1.29 13.35 2.15
CA PRO A 102 0.14 12.50 2.40
C PRO A 102 0.47 11.26 3.22
N GLY A 103 1.74 10.95 3.52
CA GLY A 103 2.08 9.79 4.34
C GLY A 103 1.91 8.45 3.62
N VAL A 104 2.08 8.37 2.30
CA VAL A 104 1.95 7.11 1.55
C VAL A 104 2.94 6.03 2.03
N TYR A 105 4.20 6.41 2.26
CA TYR A 105 5.25 5.45 2.66
C TYR A 105 5.34 5.22 4.16
N HIS A 106 5.03 6.23 4.96
CA HIS A 106 5.12 6.18 6.41
C HIS A 106 3.86 6.80 7.00
N TRP A 107 3.32 6.17 8.04
CA TRP A 107 2.15 6.64 8.74
C TRP A 107 2.30 8.11 9.17
N ARG A 108 1.23 8.88 8.99
CA ARG A 108 1.06 10.23 9.53
C ARG A 108 -0.35 10.39 10.05
N ALA A 109 -0.53 11.17 11.11
CA ALA A 109 -1.83 11.38 11.75
C ALA A 109 -2.93 11.85 10.78
N ASN A 110 -2.59 12.79 9.88
CA ASN A 110 -3.51 13.35 8.88
C ASN A 110 -3.20 12.85 7.45
N GLY A 111 -2.59 11.66 7.33
CA GLY A 111 -2.20 11.09 6.04
C GLY A 111 -3.09 9.93 5.60
N GLU A 112 -2.57 9.19 4.63
CA GLU A 112 -3.09 7.91 4.18
C GLU A 112 -3.28 6.94 5.35
N LYS A 113 -4.25 6.05 5.19
CA LYS A 113 -4.54 5.01 6.18
C LYS A 113 -3.50 3.90 6.07
N HIS A 114 -2.97 3.47 7.21
CA HIS A 114 -2.03 2.34 7.28
C HIS A 114 -2.60 1.26 8.17
N SER A 115 -2.29 0.00 7.83
CA SER A 115 -2.69 -1.13 8.68
C SER A 115 -2.02 -1.10 10.05
N TRP A 116 -0.79 -0.59 10.11
CA TRP A 116 -0.02 -0.44 11.33
C TRP A 116 0.03 1.03 11.74
N SER A 117 -0.78 1.39 12.74
CA SER A 117 -0.72 2.68 13.42
C SER A 117 0.05 2.56 14.74
N PRO A 118 0.58 3.67 15.30
CA PRO A 118 1.22 3.66 16.61
C PRO A 118 0.34 3.07 17.72
N GLU A 119 -0.96 3.36 17.68
CA GLU A 119 -1.94 2.82 18.64
C GLU A 119 -2.11 1.30 18.50
N ASN A 120 -2.23 0.78 17.27
CA ASN A 120 -2.35 -0.66 17.04
C ASN A 120 -1.08 -1.40 17.49
N ILE A 121 0.09 -0.83 17.21
CA ILE A 121 1.39 -1.40 17.63
C ILE A 121 1.50 -1.42 19.15
N ALA A 122 1.17 -0.32 19.83
CA ALA A 122 1.24 -0.25 21.29
C ALA A 122 0.31 -1.28 21.96
N ASN A 123 -0.93 -1.42 21.47
CA ASN A 123 -1.88 -2.39 22.02
C ASN A 123 -1.42 -3.85 21.83
N ILE A 124 -0.91 -4.22 20.64
CA ILE A 124 -0.45 -5.61 20.42
C ILE A 124 0.83 -5.93 21.20
N GLN A 125 1.74 -4.95 21.35
CA GLN A 125 2.93 -5.10 22.18
C GLN A 125 2.56 -5.29 23.66
N ALA A 126 1.67 -4.45 24.21
CA ALA A 126 1.18 -4.60 25.58
C ALA A 126 0.54 -5.98 25.80
N ALA A 127 -0.32 -6.42 24.88
CA ALA A 127 -0.96 -7.73 24.94
C ALA A 127 0.08 -8.88 24.94
N ALA A 128 1.07 -8.81 24.06
CA ALA A 128 2.09 -9.86 23.93
C ALA A 128 3.06 -9.90 25.13
N THR A 129 3.44 -8.75 25.68
CA THR A 129 4.43 -8.68 26.78
C THR A 129 3.81 -8.93 28.15
N THR A 130 2.59 -8.44 28.38
CA THR A 130 1.95 -8.49 29.72
C THR A 130 0.83 -9.53 29.83
N GLY A 131 0.38 -10.09 28.71
CA GLY A 131 -0.81 -10.95 28.68
C GLY A 131 -2.14 -10.20 28.80
N ASP A 132 -2.15 -8.86 28.64
CA ASP A 132 -3.37 -8.04 28.71
C ASP A 132 -4.36 -8.39 27.57
N LYS A 133 -5.42 -9.11 27.96
CA LYS A 133 -6.52 -9.51 27.06
C LYS A 133 -7.32 -8.32 26.55
N GLU A 134 -7.47 -7.25 27.33
CA GLU A 134 -8.21 -6.06 26.92
C GLU A 134 -7.40 -5.25 25.89
N ALA A 135 -6.08 -5.18 26.04
CA ALA A 135 -5.20 -4.64 25.00
C ALA A 135 -5.35 -5.41 23.68
N TYR A 136 -5.39 -6.74 23.72
CA TYR A 136 -5.64 -7.55 22.53
C TYR A 136 -7.02 -7.28 21.92
N LYS A 137 -8.08 -7.17 22.74
CA LYS A 137 -9.43 -6.84 22.24
C LYS A 137 -9.47 -5.48 21.55
N ARG A 138 -8.82 -4.45 22.12
CA ARG A 138 -8.70 -3.12 21.49
C ARG A 138 -7.99 -3.21 20.14
N PHE A 139 -6.84 -3.91 20.09
CA PHE A 139 -6.10 -4.15 18.86
C PHE A 139 -6.96 -4.88 17.81
N ALA A 140 -7.58 -6.01 18.18
CA ALA A 140 -8.37 -6.84 17.28
C ALA A 140 -9.57 -6.07 16.73
N LYS A 141 -10.25 -5.27 17.57
CA LYS A 141 -11.37 -4.42 17.14
C LYS A 141 -10.91 -3.38 16.11
N ALA A 142 -9.85 -2.62 16.41
CA ALA A 142 -9.32 -1.61 15.50
C ALA A 142 -8.92 -2.22 14.14
N VAL A 143 -8.21 -3.36 14.17
CA VAL A 143 -7.77 -4.04 12.95
C VAL A 143 -8.95 -4.59 12.14
N ASN A 144 -9.93 -5.23 12.79
CA ASN A 144 -11.03 -5.88 12.09
C ASN A 144 -12.09 -4.91 11.57
N GLU A 145 -12.37 -3.82 12.29
CA GLU A 145 -13.43 -2.88 11.94
C GLU A 145 -12.94 -1.72 11.05
N GLN A 146 -11.74 -1.19 11.31
CA GLN A 146 -11.23 0.00 10.61
C GLN A 146 -10.19 -0.38 9.56
N THR A 147 -9.02 -0.89 9.99
CA THR A 147 -7.90 -1.22 9.09
C THR A 147 -8.31 -2.17 7.98
N THR A 148 -9.07 -3.21 8.31
CA THR A 148 -9.44 -4.23 7.33
C THR A 148 -10.31 -3.65 6.21
N ARG A 149 -11.21 -2.70 6.52
CA ARG A 149 -12.08 -2.05 5.54
C ARG A 149 -11.36 -1.00 4.71
N GLU A 150 -10.50 -0.21 5.34
CA GLU A 150 -9.84 0.91 4.69
C GLU A 150 -8.62 0.48 3.85
N CYS A 151 -7.94 -0.61 4.23
CA CYS A 151 -6.66 -0.97 3.63
C CYS A 151 -6.68 -2.27 2.80
N HIS A 152 -7.71 -3.11 2.93
CA HIS A 152 -7.69 -4.47 2.38
C HIS A 152 -9.01 -4.88 1.70
N LEU A 153 -8.90 -5.62 0.59
CA LEU A 153 -10.06 -6.17 -0.12
C LEU A 153 -10.94 -7.07 0.75
N ARG A 154 -10.35 -7.82 1.68
CA ARG A 154 -11.10 -8.70 2.60
C ARG A 154 -12.06 -7.93 3.51
N GLY A 155 -11.89 -6.62 3.68
CA GLY A 155 -12.85 -5.78 4.42
C GLY A 155 -14.15 -5.49 3.69
N LEU A 156 -14.21 -5.78 2.39
CA LEU A 156 -15.45 -5.77 1.61
C LEU A 156 -16.28 -7.04 1.82
N LEU A 157 -15.71 -8.05 2.49
CA LEU A 157 -16.37 -9.33 2.75
C LEU A 157 -16.97 -9.35 4.15
N LYS A 158 -18.05 -10.11 4.31
CA LYS A 158 -18.67 -10.40 5.62
C LYS A 158 -19.00 -11.88 5.73
N PHE A 159 -18.88 -12.42 6.93
CA PHE A 159 -19.36 -13.76 7.22
C PHE A 159 -20.88 -13.82 7.08
N LYS A 160 -21.39 -14.89 6.46
CA LYS A 160 -22.82 -15.19 6.47
C LYS A 160 -23.22 -15.62 7.88
N LYS A 161 -24.33 -15.08 8.40
CA LYS A 161 -24.86 -15.50 9.70
C LYS A 161 -25.23 -16.99 9.65
N ARG A 162 -24.92 -17.69 10.73
CA ARG A 162 -25.24 -19.10 10.98
C ARG A 162 -25.49 -19.27 12.47
N ASP A 163 -26.11 -20.37 12.86
CA ASP A 163 -26.30 -20.73 14.26
C ASP A 163 -24.95 -20.97 14.93
N SER A 164 -24.79 -20.43 16.13
CA SER A 164 -23.58 -20.60 16.93
C SER A 164 -23.55 -21.98 17.57
N ILE A 165 -22.36 -22.57 17.63
CA ILE A 165 -22.09 -23.77 18.42
C ILE A 165 -21.43 -23.40 19.76
N PRO A 166 -21.53 -24.25 20.81
CA PRO A 166 -20.74 -24.13 22.02
C PRO A 166 -19.23 -24.06 21.72
N LEU A 167 -18.48 -23.32 22.54
CA LEU A 167 -17.03 -23.14 22.33
C LEU A 167 -16.25 -24.46 22.52
N GLU A 168 -16.81 -25.36 23.32
CA GLU A 168 -16.26 -26.69 23.63
C GLU A 168 -16.29 -27.62 22.40
N GLU A 169 -17.16 -27.33 21.42
CA GLU A 169 -17.21 -28.06 20.14
C GLU A 169 -16.19 -27.53 19.12
N VAL A 170 -15.57 -26.37 19.38
CA VAL A 170 -14.54 -25.79 18.52
C VAL A 170 -13.23 -26.53 18.72
N GLU A 171 -12.48 -26.69 17.63
CA GLU A 171 -11.14 -27.28 17.65
C GLU A 171 -10.24 -26.61 18.71
N PRO A 172 -9.49 -27.41 19.51
CA PRO A 172 -8.60 -26.88 20.55
C PRO A 172 -7.53 -25.93 20.00
N VAL A 173 -7.12 -24.96 20.82
CA VAL A 173 -6.04 -24.03 20.48
C VAL A 173 -4.74 -24.74 20.09
N THR A 174 -4.43 -25.88 20.72
CA THR A 174 -3.24 -26.70 20.44
C THR A 174 -3.19 -27.25 19.02
N GLU A 175 -4.34 -27.49 18.39
CA GLU A 175 -4.42 -27.93 16.99
C GLU A 175 -4.44 -26.74 16.03
N ILE A 176 -5.15 -25.65 16.38
CA ILE A 176 -5.21 -24.44 15.57
C ILE A 176 -3.82 -23.83 15.36
N VAL A 177 -3.01 -23.71 16.43
CA VAL A 177 -1.69 -23.08 16.36
C VAL A 177 -0.70 -23.83 15.47
N LYS A 178 -0.91 -25.13 15.20
CA LYS A 178 -0.06 -25.91 14.28
C LYS A 178 -0.15 -25.40 12.84
N ARG A 179 -1.22 -24.68 12.49
CA ARG A 179 -1.39 -24.05 11.17
C ARG A 179 -0.68 -22.71 11.05
N PHE A 180 -0.18 -22.16 12.15
CA PHE A 180 0.57 -20.90 12.13
C PHE A 180 2.03 -21.17 11.79
N CYS A 181 2.53 -20.42 10.82
CA CYS A 181 3.93 -20.45 10.46
C CYS A 181 4.50 -19.05 10.68
N THR A 182 5.68 -18.97 11.31
CA THR A 182 6.47 -17.74 11.28
C THR A 182 7.13 -17.66 9.90
N GLY A 183 7.02 -16.50 9.24
CA GLY A 183 7.68 -16.30 7.95
C GLY A 183 9.20 -16.41 8.10
N ALA A 184 9.87 -17.07 7.16
CA ALA A 184 11.33 -17.16 7.16
C ALA A 184 11.93 -15.75 7.02
N MET A 185 12.62 -15.29 8.06
CA MET A 185 13.35 -14.03 8.08
C MET A 185 14.84 -14.35 8.10
N SER A 186 15.60 -13.74 7.19
CA SER A 186 17.05 -13.95 7.11
C SER A 186 17.72 -13.44 8.38
N TYR A 187 18.62 -14.23 8.99
CA TYR A 187 19.39 -13.81 10.17
C TYR A 187 20.14 -12.50 9.95
N GLY A 188 20.61 -12.20 8.74
CA GLY A 188 21.27 -10.92 8.45
C GLY A 188 20.32 -9.71 8.37
N SER A 189 19.00 -9.93 8.31
CA SER A 189 17.97 -8.89 8.25
C SER A 189 17.33 -8.57 9.60
N ILE A 190 17.54 -9.44 10.58
CA ILE A 190 17.12 -9.24 11.97
C ILE A 190 18.36 -9.07 12.84
N SER A 191 18.24 -8.41 13.99
CA SER A 191 19.32 -8.44 14.98
C SER A 191 19.61 -9.90 15.31
N ALA A 192 20.89 -10.29 15.24
CA ALA A 192 21.35 -11.46 15.98
C ALA A 192 21.07 -11.27 17.48
#